data_AF-A0A5C7XH00-F1
#
_entry.id   AF-A0A5C7XH00-F1
#
_cell.length_a   1.000
_cell.length_b   1.000
_cell.length_c   1.000
_cell.angle_alpha   90.00
_cell.angle_beta   90.00
_cell.angle_gamma   90.00
#
_symmetry.space_group_name_H-M   'P 1'
#
loop_
_entity.id
_entity.type
_entity.pdbx_description
1 polymer ?
#
loop_
_entity_poly.entity_id
_entity_poly.type
_entity_poly.pdbx_seq_one_letter_code
_entity_poly.pdbx_strand_id
1 'polypeptide(L)'
;MKNLQECVDFVKTQVTFHERKAAYFERGLARYPANQKRMEAHREMAAKFSELWAFLMAMHIDGTAAPSRNVRPLRLGLTPEEIDGLPAELLEELSISEADKADFAVLSVIDEAGGVLSLDKILIALYRKTGEINKRTQLNSRIYRMMQKGMVYSVNGRKGVYSTRELTEAEVESLS
;
A
#
# COMPACT_ATOMS: atom_id res chain seq x y z
N MET A 1 4.30 0.26 14.31
CA MET A 1 5.01 1.22 13.44
C MET A 1 4.04 1.65 12.38
N LYS A 2 3.70 2.94 12.38
CA LYS A 2 2.63 3.53 11.57
C LYS A 2 3.16 4.40 10.43
N ASN A 3 4.43 4.84 10.44
CA ASN A 3 5.07 5.57 9.33
C ASN A 3 6.62 5.45 9.33
N LEU A 4 7.27 5.91 8.26
CA LEU A 4 8.73 5.84 8.07
C LEU A 4 9.50 6.63 9.14
N GLN A 5 8.96 7.76 9.61
CA GLN A 5 9.61 8.57 10.65
C GLN A 5 9.70 7.79 11.98
N GLU A 6 8.62 7.10 12.38
CA GLU A 6 8.64 6.22 13.55
C GLU A 6 9.66 5.08 13.40
N CYS A 7 9.88 4.58 12.17
CA CYS A 7 10.92 3.59 11.89
C CYS A 7 12.33 4.18 12.09
N VAL A 8 12.58 5.36 11.54
CA VAL A 8 13.87 6.07 11.68
C VAL A 8 14.19 6.35 13.15
N ASP A 9 13.20 6.84 13.90
CA ASP A 9 13.35 7.16 15.33
C ASP A 9 13.59 5.90 16.18
N PHE A 10 12.90 4.81 15.85
CA PHE A 10 13.12 3.51 16.48
C PHE A 10 14.55 3.00 16.24
N VAL A 11 15.01 3.01 15.00
CA VAL A 11 16.37 2.55 14.65
C VAL A 11 17.43 3.41 15.35
N LYS A 12 17.26 4.73 15.37
CA LYS A 12 18.15 5.64 16.11
C LYS A 12 18.19 5.31 17.61
N THR A 13 17.04 4.98 18.21
CA THR A 13 16.97 4.55 19.61
C THR A 13 17.75 3.26 19.84
N GLN A 14 17.72 2.31 18.91
CA GLN A 14 18.51 1.08 18.99
C GLN A 14 20.01 1.34 18.91
N VAL A 15 20.47 2.24 18.01
CA VAL A 15 21.88 2.66 17.93
C VAL A 15 22.35 3.15 19.31
N THR A 16 21.67 4.14 19.88
CA THR A 16 22.05 4.73 21.17
C THR A 16 22.02 3.71 22.31
N PHE A 17 21.05 2.78 22.32
CA PHE A 17 20.99 1.73 23.33
C PHE A 17 22.21 0.82 23.28
N HIS A 18 22.57 0.34 22.10
CA HIS A 18 23.69 -0.57 21.91
C HIS A 18 25.04 0.12 22.17
N GLU A 19 25.21 1.39 21.78
CA GLU A 19 26.39 2.19 22.12
C GLU A 19 26.56 2.34 23.64
N ARG A 20 25.47 2.69 24.36
CA ARG A 20 25.49 2.81 25.81
C ARG A 20 25.84 1.50 26.50
N LYS A 21 25.33 0.38 26.00
CA LYS A 21 25.65 -0.96 26.51
C LYS A 21 27.11 -1.35 26.24
N ALA A 22 27.62 -1.07 25.04
CA ALA A 22 29.03 -1.29 24.73
C ALA A 22 29.95 -0.49 25.67
N ALA A 23 29.70 0.81 25.84
CA ALA A 23 30.48 1.67 26.74
C ALA A 23 30.38 1.24 28.21
N TYR A 24 29.21 0.74 28.63
CA TYR A 24 29.04 0.17 29.98
C TYR A 24 29.94 -1.04 30.20
N PHE A 25 29.97 -1.99 29.27
CA PHE A 25 30.81 -3.18 29.38
C PHE A 25 32.30 -2.86 29.23
N GLU A 26 32.66 -1.90 28.38
CA GLU A 26 34.03 -1.42 28.21
C GLU A 26 34.61 -0.82 29.50
N ARG A 27 33.83 0.01 30.22
CA ARG A 27 34.26 0.54 31.53
C ARG A 27 34.46 -0.56 32.58
N GLY A 28 33.76 -1.67 32.45
CA GLY A 28 33.86 -2.82 33.35
C GLY A 28 34.94 -3.84 32.97
N LEU A 29 35.61 -3.68 31.83
CA LEU A 29 36.47 -4.73 31.24
C LEU A 29 37.66 -5.09 32.13
N ALA A 30 38.29 -4.07 32.74
CA ALA A 30 39.44 -4.26 33.63
C ALA A 30 39.11 -5.14 34.84
N ARG A 31 37.85 -5.14 35.30
CA ARG A 31 37.37 -5.94 36.43
C ARG A 31 36.72 -7.25 35.99
N TYR A 32 36.17 -7.29 34.78
CA TYR A 32 35.43 -8.44 34.24
C TYR A 32 35.78 -8.67 32.76
N PRO A 33 36.93 -9.29 32.46
CA PRO A 33 37.37 -9.54 31.08
C PRO A 33 36.39 -10.39 30.27
N ALA A 34 35.63 -11.27 30.93
CA ALA A 34 34.59 -12.09 30.30
C ALA A 34 33.47 -11.27 29.61
N ASN A 35 33.33 -9.98 29.93
CA ASN A 35 32.38 -9.09 29.26
C ASN A 35 32.83 -8.62 27.88
N GLN A 36 34.07 -8.91 27.46
CA GLN A 36 34.59 -8.52 26.15
C GLN A 36 33.69 -8.96 25.00
N LYS A 37 33.25 -10.22 25.00
CA LYS A 37 32.34 -10.74 23.95
C LYS A 37 30.99 -10.02 23.93
N ARG A 38 30.49 -9.58 25.10
CA ARG A 38 29.22 -8.82 25.19
C ARG A 38 29.38 -7.39 24.70
N MET A 39 30.50 -6.75 25.04
CA MET A 39 30.86 -5.43 24.52
C MET A 39 30.95 -5.45 23.00
N GLU A 40 31.67 -6.42 22.43
CA GLU A 40 31.85 -6.60 20.98
C GLU A 40 30.51 -6.82 20.28
N ALA A 41 29.64 -7.70 20.81
CA ALA A 41 28.31 -7.92 20.25
C ALA A 41 27.44 -6.65 20.26
N HIS A 42 27.51 -5.83 21.33
CA HIS A 42 26.80 -4.55 21.34
C HIS A 42 27.39 -3.53 20.36
N ARG A 43 28.73 -3.50 20.17
CA ARG A 43 29.36 -2.66 19.13
C ARG A 43 28.94 -3.06 17.73
N GLU A 44 28.93 -4.37 17.44
CA GLU A 44 28.52 -4.90 16.14
C GLU A 44 27.06 -4.53 15.85
N MET A 45 26.17 -4.68 16.83
CA MET A 45 24.77 -4.31 16.66
C MET A 45 24.57 -2.80 16.49
N ALA A 46 25.33 -1.96 17.21
CA ALA A 46 25.29 -0.51 17.01
C ALA A 46 25.71 -0.14 15.58
N ALA A 47 26.75 -0.77 15.04
CA ALA A 47 27.20 -0.55 13.67
C ALA A 47 26.12 -0.93 12.64
N LYS A 48 25.49 -2.11 12.78
CA LYS A 48 24.40 -2.55 11.89
C LYS A 48 23.21 -1.60 11.92
N PHE A 49 22.78 -1.17 13.12
CA PHE A 49 21.68 -0.21 13.23
C PHE A 49 22.08 1.18 12.71
N SER A 50 23.34 1.59 12.85
CA SER A 50 23.83 2.86 12.30
C SER A 50 23.83 2.86 10.77
N GLU A 51 24.25 1.75 10.15
CA GLU A 51 24.18 1.57 8.69
C GLU A 51 22.73 1.61 8.21
N LEU A 52 21.83 0.89 8.88
CA LEU A 52 20.39 0.93 8.57
C LEU A 52 19.81 2.33 8.74
N TRP A 53 20.18 3.06 9.79
CA TRP A 53 19.73 4.43 10.02
C TRP A 53 20.21 5.37 8.90
N ALA A 54 21.48 5.28 8.50
CA ALA A 54 22.03 6.06 7.41
C ALA A 54 21.33 5.75 6.08
N PHE A 55 21.07 4.48 5.80
CA PHE A 55 20.29 4.05 4.62
C PHE A 55 18.88 4.64 4.63
N LEU A 56 18.17 4.54 5.75
CA LEU A 56 16.82 5.10 5.87
C LEU A 56 16.81 6.63 5.76
N MET A 57 17.82 7.31 6.30
CA MET A 57 17.95 8.76 6.17
C MET A 57 18.27 9.19 4.75
N ALA A 58 19.10 8.45 4.01
CA ALA A 58 19.32 8.69 2.59
C ALA A 58 18.02 8.57 1.79
N MET A 59 17.21 7.52 2.05
CA MET A 59 15.88 7.37 1.45
C MET A 59 14.88 8.46 1.86
N HIS A 60 15.03 9.01 3.07
CA HIS A 60 14.15 10.07 3.59
C HIS A 60 14.50 11.46 3.03
N ILE A 61 15.78 11.72 2.74
CA ILE A 61 16.25 12.97 2.12
C ILE A 61 15.87 13.05 0.63
N ASP A 62 15.83 11.92 -0.07
CA ASP A 62 15.24 11.83 -1.42
C ASP A 62 13.70 11.88 -1.39
N GLY A 63 13.11 12.19 -0.23
CA GLY A 63 11.69 12.38 0.03
C GLY A 63 11.05 13.62 -0.61
N THR A 64 11.55 14.12 -1.74
CA THR A 64 10.62 14.63 -2.76
C THR A 64 9.83 13.42 -3.24
N ALA A 65 8.68 13.19 -2.60
CA ALA A 65 7.67 12.19 -2.95
C ALA A 65 8.30 11.06 -3.76
N ALA A 66 8.93 10.10 -3.08
CA ALA A 66 9.31 8.84 -3.72
C ALA A 66 8.14 8.51 -4.63
N PRO A 67 8.31 8.49 -5.97
CA PRO A 67 7.19 8.18 -6.82
C PRO A 67 6.73 6.87 -6.24
N SER A 68 5.45 6.81 -5.83
CA SER A 68 4.72 5.54 -5.77
C SER A 68 5.36 4.75 -6.88
N ARG A 69 6.03 3.64 -6.54
CA ARG A 69 6.59 2.77 -7.55
C ARG A 69 5.34 2.36 -8.30
N ASN A 70 5.00 3.16 -9.30
CA ASN A 70 4.19 2.89 -10.44
C ASN A 70 5.05 1.87 -11.17
N VAL A 71 5.26 0.71 -10.54
CA VAL A 71 4.91 -0.53 -11.18
C VAL A 71 3.48 -0.27 -11.59
N ARG A 72 3.30 0.37 -12.76
CA ARG A 72 2.04 0.34 -13.46
C ARG A 72 1.76 -1.15 -13.45
N PRO A 73 0.76 -1.61 -12.68
CA PRO A 73 0.50 -3.04 -12.60
C PRO A 73 0.42 -3.51 -14.04
N LEU A 74 1.08 -4.63 -14.35
CA LEU A 74 1.13 -5.16 -15.71
C LEU A 74 -0.31 -5.15 -16.26
N ARG A 75 -0.60 -4.18 -17.13
CA ARG A 75 -1.95 -3.91 -17.64
C ARG A 75 -2.21 -4.89 -18.77
N LEU A 76 -2.37 -6.15 -18.40
CA LEU A 76 -2.68 -7.23 -19.33
C LEU A 76 -4.19 -7.35 -19.58
N GLY A 77 -5.02 -6.69 -18.76
CA GLY A 77 -6.47 -6.66 -18.92
C GLY A 77 -6.93 -5.35 -19.56
N LEU A 78 -7.98 -5.45 -20.39
CA LEU A 78 -8.66 -4.30 -20.98
C LEU A 78 -9.36 -3.46 -19.91
N THR A 79 -9.40 -2.15 -20.12
CA THR A 79 -10.15 -1.19 -19.31
C THR A 79 -11.44 -0.75 -20.03
N PRO A 80 -12.49 -0.31 -19.31
CA PRO A 80 -13.69 0.21 -19.96
C PRO A 80 -13.40 1.31 -20.98
N GLU A 81 -12.44 2.20 -20.68
CA GLU A 81 -12.08 3.34 -21.53
C GLU A 81 -11.40 2.92 -22.84
N GLU A 82 -10.72 1.77 -22.85
CA GLU A 82 -10.08 1.23 -24.06
C GLU A 82 -11.09 0.55 -25.00
N ILE A 83 -12.27 0.18 -24.48
CA ILE A 83 -13.32 -0.51 -25.22
C ILE A 83 -14.38 0.48 -25.71
N ASP A 84 -14.52 1.62 -25.03
CA ASP A 84 -15.54 2.62 -25.36
C ASP A 84 -15.34 3.19 -26.78
N GLY A 85 -16.42 3.18 -27.56
CA GLY A 85 -16.42 3.66 -28.95
C GLY A 85 -15.77 2.74 -30.00
N LEU A 86 -15.36 1.52 -29.65
CA LEU A 86 -14.84 0.57 -30.64
C LEU A 86 -15.95 0.02 -31.56
N PRO A 87 -15.65 -0.22 -32.86
CA PRO A 87 -16.58 -0.89 -33.77
C PRO A 87 -16.99 -2.27 -33.27
N ALA A 88 -18.25 -2.67 -33.50
CA ALA A 88 -18.77 -3.98 -33.08
C ALA A 88 -17.92 -5.15 -33.62
N GLU A 89 -17.46 -5.04 -34.86
CA GLU A 89 -16.58 -6.01 -35.51
C GLU A 89 -15.26 -6.20 -34.74
N LEU A 90 -14.72 -5.14 -34.12
CA LEU A 90 -13.51 -5.23 -33.31
C LEU A 90 -13.79 -5.77 -31.92
N LEU A 91 -14.95 -5.43 -31.33
CA LEU A 91 -15.38 -5.95 -30.03
C LEU A 91 -15.55 -7.47 -30.03
N GLU A 92 -16.03 -8.03 -31.14
CA GLU A 92 -16.20 -9.48 -31.32
C GLU A 92 -14.87 -10.25 -31.34
N GLU A 93 -13.78 -9.60 -31.75
CA GLU A 93 -12.43 -10.17 -31.74
C GLU A 93 -11.76 -10.08 -30.35
N LEU A 94 -12.33 -9.31 -29.41
CA LEU A 94 -11.77 -9.18 -28.06
C LEU A 94 -12.20 -10.36 -27.17
N SER A 95 -11.24 -10.94 -26.45
CA SER A 95 -11.51 -11.98 -25.44
C SER A 95 -12.01 -11.39 -24.11
N ILE A 96 -13.13 -10.65 -24.13
CA ILE A 96 -13.74 -10.06 -22.94
C ILE A 96 -14.51 -11.14 -22.16
N SER A 97 -14.01 -11.52 -20.99
CA SER A 97 -14.65 -12.52 -20.15
C SER A 97 -15.81 -11.92 -19.34
N GLU A 98 -16.71 -12.77 -18.82
CA GLU A 98 -17.72 -12.36 -17.83
C GLU A 98 -17.09 -11.76 -16.56
N ALA A 99 -15.86 -12.17 -16.24
CA ALA A 99 -15.13 -11.58 -15.13
C ALA A 99 -14.78 -10.10 -15.42
N ASP A 100 -14.41 -9.76 -16.65
CA ASP A 100 -14.08 -8.40 -17.07
C ASP A 100 -15.34 -7.52 -17.09
N LYS A 101 -16.46 -8.03 -17.62
CA LYS A 101 -17.75 -7.32 -17.57
C LYS A 101 -18.16 -6.95 -16.15
N ALA A 102 -17.97 -7.87 -15.21
CA ALA A 102 -18.26 -7.61 -13.81
C ALA A 102 -17.25 -6.65 -13.16
N ASP A 103 -15.98 -6.65 -13.57
CA ASP A 103 -15.00 -5.65 -13.14
C ASP A 103 -15.40 -4.24 -13.67
N PHE A 104 -15.85 -4.15 -14.93
CA PHE A 104 -16.34 -2.90 -15.53
C PHE A 104 -17.60 -2.38 -14.84
N ALA A 105 -18.52 -3.27 -14.46
CA ALA A 105 -19.70 -2.89 -13.70
C ALA A 105 -19.32 -2.26 -12.35
N VAL A 106 -18.31 -2.80 -11.66
CA VAL A 106 -17.79 -2.24 -10.39
C VAL A 106 -17.16 -0.86 -10.60
N LEU A 107 -16.33 -0.68 -11.62
CA LEU A 107 -15.73 0.62 -11.93
C LEU A 107 -16.80 1.66 -12.20
N SER A 108 -17.73 1.31 -13.09
CA SER A 108 -18.79 2.20 -13.52
C SER A 108 -19.68 2.66 -12.37
N VAL A 109 -20.04 1.80 -11.41
CA VAL A 109 -20.82 2.25 -10.24
C VAL A 109 -20.05 3.15 -9.29
N ILE A 110 -18.72 3.01 -9.19
CA ILE A 110 -17.89 3.90 -8.37
C ILE A 110 -17.77 5.27 -9.06
N ASP A 111 -17.53 5.29 -10.37
CA ASP A 111 -17.42 6.53 -11.15
C ASP A 111 -18.75 7.29 -11.20
N GLU A 112 -19.87 6.61 -11.43
CA GLU A 112 -21.22 7.19 -11.39
C GLU A 112 -21.54 7.83 -10.03
N ALA A 113 -20.91 7.35 -8.95
CA ALA A 113 -21.07 7.90 -7.62
C ALA A 113 -20.07 9.02 -7.27
N GLY A 114 -19.32 9.53 -8.25
CA GLY A 114 -18.33 10.59 -8.06
C GLY A 114 -16.90 10.08 -7.78
N GLY A 115 -16.61 8.83 -8.15
CA GLY A 115 -15.26 8.25 -8.09
C GLY A 115 -14.86 7.68 -6.73
N VAL A 116 -15.75 7.72 -5.72
CA VAL A 116 -15.51 7.15 -4.38
C VAL A 116 -16.79 6.52 -3.85
N LEU A 117 -16.72 5.25 -3.41
CA LEU A 117 -17.90 4.54 -2.94
C LEU A 117 -17.56 3.51 -1.85
N SER A 118 -18.48 3.34 -0.88
CA SER A 118 -18.36 2.28 0.12
C SER A 118 -18.83 0.94 -0.44
N LEU A 119 -18.29 -0.17 0.08
CA LEU A 119 -18.63 -1.54 -0.31
C LEU A 119 -20.14 -1.81 -0.29
N ASP A 120 -20.81 -1.27 0.72
CA ASP A 120 -22.26 -1.42 0.92
C ASP A 120 -23.03 -0.70 -0.19
N LYS A 121 -22.58 0.51 -0.53
CA LYS A 121 -23.15 1.28 -1.65
C LYS A 121 -22.82 0.63 -2.99
N ILE A 122 -21.63 0.03 -3.16
CA ILE A 122 -21.27 -0.74 -4.36
C ILE A 122 -22.22 -1.93 -4.52
N LEU A 123 -22.49 -2.71 -3.47
CA LEU A 123 -23.44 -3.82 -3.52
C LEU A 123 -24.83 -3.38 -3.97
N ILE A 124 -25.34 -2.28 -3.40
CA ILE A 124 -26.65 -1.72 -3.74
C ILE A 124 -26.66 -1.21 -5.18
N ALA A 125 -25.62 -0.48 -5.60
CA ALA A 125 -25.51 0.08 -6.93
C ALA A 125 -25.41 -1.00 -8.00
N LEU A 126 -24.61 -2.05 -7.78
CA LEU A 126 -24.53 -3.21 -8.66
C LEU A 126 -25.88 -3.89 -8.81
N TYR A 127 -26.59 -4.15 -7.71
CA TYR A 127 -27.93 -4.75 -7.79
C TYR A 127 -28.92 -3.88 -8.57
N ARG A 128 -28.89 -2.56 -8.38
CA ARG A 128 -29.74 -1.63 -9.13
C ARG A 128 -29.42 -1.61 -10.62
N LYS A 129 -28.15 -1.81 -10.98
CA LYS A 129 -27.66 -1.74 -12.36
C LYS A 129 -27.82 -3.03 -13.14
N THR A 130 -27.51 -4.18 -12.51
CA THR A 130 -27.48 -5.49 -13.19
C THR A 130 -28.63 -6.40 -12.78
N GLY A 131 -29.31 -6.11 -11.66
CA GLY A 131 -30.31 -7.01 -11.06
C GLY A 131 -29.70 -8.19 -10.29
N GLU A 132 -28.37 -8.32 -10.26
CA GLU A 132 -27.69 -9.47 -9.66
C GLU A 132 -27.35 -9.28 -8.18
N ILE A 133 -27.67 -10.29 -7.36
CA ILE A 133 -27.32 -10.30 -5.94
C ILE A 133 -25.90 -10.83 -5.76
N ASN A 134 -24.96 -9.90 -5.59
CA ASN A 134 -23.55 -10.22 -5.34
C ASN A 134 -23.31 -10.52 -3.84
N LYS A 135 -22.63 -11.64 -3.53
CA LYS A 135 -22.20 -11.91 -2.15
C LYS A 135 -21.07 -10.96 -1.76
N ARG A 136 -21.14 -10.37 -0.55
CA ARG A 136 -20.10 -9.47 -0.04
C ARG A 136 -18.69 -10.07 -0.10
N THR A 137 -18.54 -11.34 0.23
CA THR A 137 -17.23 -12.03 0.18
C THR A 137 -16.67 -12.14 -1.24
N GLN A 138 -17.53 -12.42 -2.23
CA GLN A 138 -17.14 -12.48 -3.63
C GLN A 138 -16.75 -11.11 -4.16
N LEU A 139 -17.53 -10.07 -3.82
CA LEU A 139 -17.23 -8.70 -4.21
C LEU A 139 -15.91 -8.21 -3.59
N ASN A 140 -15.65 -8.52 -2.31
CA ASN A 140 -14.37 -8.20 -1.67
C ASN A 140 -13.18 -8.84 -2.39
N SER A 141 -13.26 -10.14 -2.69
CA SER A 141 -12.21 -10.84 -3.43
C SER A 141 -12.02 -10.27 -4.84
N ARG A 142 -13.10 -9.82 -5.49
CA ARG A 142 -13.05 -9.14 -6.79
C ARG A 142 -12.34 -7.80 -6.69
N ILE A 143 -12.78 -6.91 -5.79
CA ILE A 143 -12.17 -5.60 -5.57
C ILE A 143 -10.69 -5.74 -5.22
N TYR A 144 -10.32 -6.71 -4.39
CA TYR A 144 -8.91 -7.00 -4.10
C TYR A 144 -8.11 -7.30 -5.38
N ARG A 145 -8.63 -8.15 -6.29
CA ARG A 145 -7.96 -8.41 -7.58
C ARG A 145 -7.90 -7.15 -8.45
N MET A 146 -8.95 -6.33 -8.47
CA MET A 146 -8.97 -5.05 -9.19
C MET A 146 -7.93 -4.07 -8.64
N MET A 147 -7.68 -4.08 -7.32
CA MET A 147 -6.60 -3.32 -6.69
C MET A 147 -5.22 -3.81 -7.16
N GLN A 148 -5.01 -5.13 -7.24
CA GLN A 148 -3.76 -5.68 -7.79
C GLN A 148 -3.55 -5.30 -9.27
N LYS A 149 -4.65 -5.11 -10.02
CA LYS A 149 -4.63 -4.62 -11.42
C LYS A 149 -4.51 -3.08 -11.52
N GLY A 150 -4.54 -2.34 -10.41
CA GLY A 150 -4.52 -0.87 -10.40
C GLY A 150 -5.76 -0.19 -10.98
N MET A 151 -6.89 -0.89 -10.98
CA MET A 151 -8.18 -0.36 -11.46
C MET A 151 -8.95 0.34 -10.34
N VAL A 152 -8.78 -0.12 -9.09
CA VAL A 152 -9.47 0.40 -7.90
C VAL A 152 -8.46 0.59 -6.79
N TYR A 153 -8.67 1.58 -5.93
CA TYR A 153 -7.78 1.94 -4.84
C TYR A 153 -8.56 1.92 -3.52
N SER A 154 -7.92 1.49 -2.44
CA SER A 154 -8.50 1.62 -1.10
C SER A 154 -8.29 3.03 -0.57
N VAL A 155 -9.30 3.62 0.06
CA VAL A 155 -9.18 4.94 0.68
C VAL A 155 -8.48 4.82 2.03
N ASN A 156 -7.37 5.55 2.21
CA ASN A 156 -6.58 5.51 3.44
C ASN A 156 -7.45 5.90 4.66
N GLY A 157 -7.27 5.20 5.78
CA GLY A 157 -8.04 5.45 7.00
C GLY A 157 -9.53 5.02 6.95
N ARG A 158 -10.06 4.56 5.81
CA ARG A 158 -11.48 4.20 5.64
C ARG A 158 -11.66 2.76 5.17
N LYS A 159 -12.02 1.88 6.10
CA LYS A 159 -12.24 0.46 5.79
C LYS A 159 -13.49 0.26 4.92
N GLY A 160 -13.32 -0.45 3.80
CA GLY A 160 -14.42 -0.78 2.90
C GLY A 160 -14.89 0.41 2.05
N VAL A 161 -14.04 1.40 1.84
CA VAL A 161 -14.26 2.51 0.90
C VAL A 161 -13.22 2.43 -0.20
N TYR A 162 -13.67 2.58 -1.45
CA TYR A 162 -12.88 2.36 -2.64
C TYR A 162 -13.06 3.51 -3.62
N SER A 163 -12.03 3.76 -4.43
CA SER A 163 -12.01 4.81 -5.44
C SER A 163 -11.43 4.30 -6.76
N THR A 164 -11.77 4.94 -7.88
CA THR A 164 -11.20 4.65 -9.21
C THR A 164 -9.87 5.35 -9.47
N ARG A 165 -9.47 6.25 -8.57
CA ARG A 165 -8.17 6.94 -8.57
C ARG A 165 -7.56 6.98 -7.18
N GLU A 166 -6.26 7.19 -7.09
CA GLU A 166 -5.61 7.52 -5.82
C GLU A 166 -6.12 8.88 -5.32
N LEU A 167 -6.54 8.92 -4.06
CA LEU A 167 -7.00 10.14 -3.40
C LEU A 167 -5.85 10.74 -2.59
N THR A 168 -5.72 12.06 -2.62
CA THR A 168 -4.81 12.81 -1.75
C THR A 168 -5.32 12.84 -0.31
N GLU A 169 -4.44 13.09 0.67
CA GLU A 169 -4.84 13.18 2.09
C GLU A 169 -5.95 14.22 2.33
N ALA A 170 -5.88 15.37 1.65
CA ALA A 170 -6.89 16.42 1.72
C ALA A 170 -8.27 15.95 1.21
N GLU A 171 -8.30 15.18 0.12
CA GLU A 171 -9.55 14.60 -0.40
C GLU A 171 -10.12 13.56 0.55
N VAL A 172 -9.28 12.75 1.18
CA VAL A 172 -9.72 11.75 2.17
C VAL A 172 -10.33 12.40 3.41
N GLU A 173 -9.77 13.52 3.85
CA GLU A 173 -10.27 14.31 4.99
C GLU A 173 -11.64 14.93 4.66
N SER A 174 -11.85 15.34 3.40
CA SER A 174 -13.11 15.94 2.95
C SER A 174 -14.30 14.97 2.90
N LEU A 175 -14.06 13.65 2.93
CA LEU A 175 -15.10 12.62 2.85
C LEU A 175 -15.88 12.46 4.18
N SER A 176 -16.29 13.53 4.85
CA SER A 176 -16.95 13.49 6.17
C SER A 176 -18.22 12.62 6.18
#